data_AF-A0A2N3DVX3-F1
#
_entry.id   AF-A0A2N3DVX3-F1
#
_cell.length_a   1.000
_cell.length_b   1.000
_cell.length_c   1.000
_cell.angle_alpha   90.00
_cell.angle_beta   90.00
_cell.angle_gamma   90.00
#
_symmetry.space_group_name_H-M   'P 1'
#
loop_
_entity.id
_entity.type
_entity.pdbx_description
1 polymer ?
#
loop_
_entity_poly.entity_id
_entity_poly.type
_entity_poly.pdbx_seq_one_letter_code
_entity_poly.pdbx_strand_id
1 'polypeptide(L)'
;MKTFALTCIALGTVALAACSGPDPVDEVEAPPAATTYSFAKADLHRAAPKDICRQSDPDFALRLMGRVDAALPEESRGSAQFDQFFVQDSGDGAGQKEAVLRFTARHNGQDGVMMFAIGPFASQGCVVGPMRASVGGDLFKDAGKHAFAIP
;
A
#
# COMPACT_ATOMS: atom_id res chain seq x y z
N MET A 1 15.27 46.13 -34.50
CA MET A 1 15.77 44.76 -34.77
C MET A 1 15.93 44.62 -36.28
N LYS A 2 17.11 44.17 -36.71
CA LYS A 2 17.61 44.26 -38.10
C LYS A 2 16.97 43.19 -38.99
N THR A 3 16.43 43.64 -40.11
CA THR A 3 16.00 42.87 -41.28
C THR A 3 17.19 42.15 -41.91
N PHE A 4 17.07 40.85 -42.16
CA PHE A 4 17.91 40.14 -43.14
C PHE A 4 17.00 39.26 -44.00
N ALA A 5 16.74 39.75 -45.20
CA ALA A 5 16.29 38.94 -46.31
C ALA A 5 17.55 38.29 -46.92
N LEU A 6 17.55 36.96 -47.02
CA LEU A 6 18.42 36.25 -47.97
C LEU A 6 17.53 35.34 -48.80
N THR A 7 17.35 35.75 -50.05
CA THR A 7 16.72 34.96 -51.11
C THR A 7 17.85 34.32 -51.93
N CYS A 8 17.95 32.99 -51.91
CA CYS A 8 18.59 32.23 -52.99
C CYS A 8 17.65 31.11 -53.41
N ILE A 9 17.20 31.22 -54.65
CA ILE A 9 16.41 30.25 -55.40
C ILE A 9 17.35 29.12 -55.84
N ALA A 10 16.97 27.87 -55.59
CA ALA A 10 17.42 26.73 -56.38
C ALA A 10 16.27 25.72 -56.51
N LEU A 11 15.84 25.50 -57.75
CA LEU A 11 14.87 24.51 -58.15
C LEU A 11 15.36 23.09 -57.83
N GLY A 12 14.50 22.26 -57.24
CA GLY A 12 14.74 20.84 -57.06
C GLY A 12 13.47 20.15 -56.55
N THR A 13 12.81 19.43 -57.44
CA THR A 13 11.54 18.70 -57.25
C THR A 13 11.64 17.51 -56.29
N VAL A 14 10.53 17.26 -55.59
CA VAL A 14 10.10 16.04 -54.87
C VAL A 14 10.72 15.78 -53.49
N ALA A 15 9.99 16.17 -52.44
CA ALA A 15 9.73 15.29 -51.29
C ALA A 15 8.47 15.81 -50.59
N LEU A 16 7.54 14.89 -50.31
CA LEU A 16 6.30 15.18 -49.59
C LEU A 16 6.64 15.89 -48.28
N ALA A 17 6.25 17.15 -48.15
CA ALA A 17 6.03 17.76 -46.84
C ALA A 17 4.79 17.10 -46.24
N ALA A 18 4.97 15.89 -45.70
CA ALA A 18 4.13 15.44 -44.62
C ALA A 18 4.38 16.45 -43.49
N CYS A 19 3.39 17.30 -43.24
CA CYS A 19 3.33 18.07 -42.01
C CYS A 19 3.30 17.06 -40.87
N SER A 20 4.46 16.76 -40.29
CA SER A 20 4.57 16.19 -38.96
C SER A 20 3.97 17.20 -37.99
N GLY A 21 2.65 17.23 -37.91
CA GLY A 21 1.98 17.72 -36.72
C GLY A 21 2.46 16.84 -35.56
N PRO A 22 2.69 17.41 -34.37
CA PRO A 22 2.93 16.58 -33.19
C PRO A 22 1.73 15.64 -33.07
N ASP A 23 2.00 14.33 -33.16
CA ASP A 23 1.01 13.32 -32.82
C ASP A 23 0.37 13.70 -31.49
N PRO A 24 -0.96 13.67 -31.36
CA PRO A 24 -1.59 13.83 -30.07
C PRO A 24 -1.01 12.74 -29.18
N VAL A 25 -0.20 13.13 -28.19
CA VAL A 25 0.22 12.23 -27.13
C VAL A 25 -1.07 11.71 -26.52
N ASP A 26 -1.32 10.41 -26.72
CA ASP A 26 -2.36 9.65 -26.05
C ASP A 26 -2.24 10.01 -24.56
N GLU A 27 -3.16 10.84 -24.07
CA GLU A 27 -3.19 11.28 -22.68
C GLU A 27 -3.50 10.02 -21.89
N VAL A 28 -2.44 9.34 -21.43
CA VAL A 28 -2.55 8.08 -20.69
C VAL A 28 -3.46 8.37 -19.51
N GLU A 29 -4.71 7.89 -19.63
CA GLU A 29 -5.75 8.11 -18.64
C GLU A 29 -5.18 7.73 -17.27
N ALA A 30 -5.09 8.70 -16.37
CA ALA A 30 -4.52 8.48 -15.05
C ALA A 30 -5.34 7.35 -14.38
N PRO A 31 -4.67 6.33 -13.80
CA PRO A 31 -5.39 5.26 -13.15
C PRO A 31 -6.34 5.82 -12.08
N PRO A 32 -7.53 5.22 -11.90
CA PRO A 32 -8.51 5.73 -10.95
C PRO A 32 -7.91 5.81 -9.54
N ALA A 33 -8.22 6.90 -8.84
CA ALA A 33 -7.76 7.12 -7.47
C ALA A 33 -8.24 5.99 -6.54
N ALA A 34 -7.36 5.49 -5.67
CA ALA A 34 -7.73 4.51 -4.65
C ALA A 34 -8.79 5.07 -3.69
N THR A 35 -9.76 4.23 -3.33
CA THR A 35 -10.86 4.59 -2.42
C THR A 35 -10.91 3.75 -1.14
N THR A 36 -10.01 2.77 -1.01
CA THR A 36 -10.03 1.81 0.10
C THR A 36 -8.72 1.81 0.90
N TYR A 37 -8.83 1.39 2.16
CA TYR A 37 -7.69 1.15 3.05
C TYR A 37 -7.51 -0.36 3.29
N SER A 38 -7.69 -1.18 2.26
CA SER A 38 -7.67 -2.64 2.40
C SER A 38 -6.96 -3.31 1.24
N PHE A 39 -6.19 -4.35 1.54
CA PHE A 39 -5.57 -5.21 0.53
C PHE A 39 -5.32 -6.61 1.08
N ALA A 40 -5.40 -7.60 0.18
CA ALA A 40 -5.14 -9.01 0.50
C ALA A 40 -3.76 -9.45 0.02
N LYS A 41 -3.30 -10.62 0.47
CA LYS A 41 -2.01 -11.22 0.09
C LYS A 41 -1.80 -11.28 -1.42
N ALA A 42 -2.85 -11.62 -2.16
CA ALA A 42 -2.81 -11.68 -3.63
C ALA A 42 -2.49 -10.32 -4.27
N ASP A 43 -2.80 -9.22 -3.59
CA ASP A 43 -2.54 -7.87 -4.08
C ASP A 43 -1.18 -7.32 -3.65
N LEU A 44 -0.43 -8.01 -2.77
CA LEU A 44 0.76 -7.48 -2.09
C LEU A 44 1.83 -6.98 -3.07
N HIS A 45 2.03 -7.68 -4.18
CA HIS A 45 3.04 -7.40 -5.20
C HIS A 45 2.50 -6.77 -6.48
N ARG A 46 1.28 -6.23 -6.45
CA ARG A 46 0.73 -5.55 -7.63
C ARG A 46 1.55 -4.32 -7.97
N ALA A 47 1.98 -4.24 -9.24
CA ALA A 47 2.72 -3.09 -9.77
C ALA A 47 1.94 -1.76 -9.61
N ALA A 48 0.61 -1.82 -9.68
CA ALA A 48 -0.27 -0.69 -9.40
C ALA A 48 -1.22 -1.06 -8.24
N PRO A 49 -0.89 -0.66 -6.99
CA PRO A 49 -1.77 -0.84 -5.84
C PRO A 49 -3.10 -0.12 -6.02
N LYS A 50 -4.17 -0.67 -5.44
CA LYS A 50 -5.54 -0.12 -5.51
C LYS A 50 -6.02 0.50 -4.19
N ASP A 51 -5.20 0.41 -3.15
CA ASP A 51 -5.46 0.99 -1.83
C ASP A 51 -4.64 2.27 -1.62
N ILE A 52 -5.19 3.15 -0.78
CA ILE A 52 -4.67 4.49 -0.54
C ILE A 52 -3.26 4.44 0.04
N CYS A 53 -3.01 3.52 0.97
CA CYS A 53 -1.73 3.49 1.69
C CYS A 53 -0.57 3.09 0.81
N ARG A 54 -0.72 2.04 -0.01
CA ARG A 54 0.37 1.62 -0.91
C ARG A 54 0.54 2.50 -2.14
N GLN A 55 -0.50 3.25 -2.54
CA GLN A 55 -0.34 4.30 -3.55
C GLN A 55 0.48 5.49 -3.02
N SER A 56 0.28 5.86 -1.75
CA SER A 56 1.05 6.95 -1.12
C SER A 56 2.45 6.51 -0.72
N ASP A 57 2.63 5.25 -0.35
CA ASP A 57 3.88 4.70 0.19
C ASP A 57 4.03 3.22 -0.23
N PRO A 58 4.85 2.92 -1.25
CA PRO A 58 4.94 1.57 -1.80
C PRO A 58 5.48 0.54 -0.78
N ASP A 59 6.22 1.00 0.24
CA ASP A 59 6.80 0.15 1.29
C ASP A 59 5.88 -0.05 2.50
N PHE A 60 4.66 0.49 2.49
CA PHE A 60 3.73 0.47 3.63
C PHE A 60 3.57 -0.94 4.21
N ALA A 61 3.28 -1.93 3.35
CA ALA A 61 3.06 -3.29 3.79
C ALA A 61 4.33 -3.96 4.35
N LEU A 62 5.50 -3.66 3.77
CA LEU A 62 6.78 -4.17 4.25
C LEU A 62 7.11 -3.62 5.64
N ARG A 63 6.93 -2.32 5.85
CA ARG A 63 7.16 -1.69 7.17
C ARG A 63 6.17 -2.20 8.21
N LEU A 64 4.91 -2.38 7.84
CA LEU A 64 3.89 -2.95 8.72
C LEU A 64 4.27 -4.38 9.16
N MET A 65 4.69 -5.23 8.21
CA MET A 65 5.14 -6.58 8.52
C MET A 65 6.42 -6.62 9.35
N GLY A 66 7.38 -5.73 9.09
CA GLY A 66 8.60 -5.62 9.89
C GLY A 66 8.34 -5.28 11.37
N ARG A 67 7.37 -4.40 11.63
CA ARG A 67 6.93 -4.08 13.00
C ARG A 67 6.31 -5.30 13.70
N VAL A 68 5.43 -6.02 13.00
CA VAL A 68 4.77 -7.21 13.52
C VAL A 68 5.81 -8.28 13.84
N ASP A 69 6.71 -8.57 12.90
CA ASP A 69 7.75 -9.59 13.08
C ASP A 69 8.68 -9.28 14.26
N ALA A 70 9.12 -8.01 14.40
CA ALA A 70 9.97 -7.58 15.52
C ALA A 70 9.30 -7.74 16.90
N ALA A 71 7.97 -7.62 16.95
CA ALA A 71 7.19 -7.71 18.16
C ALA A 71 6.75 -9.14 18.53
N LEU A 72 6.93 -10.10 17.63
CA LEU A 72 6.65 -11.50 17.91
C LEU A 72 7.64 -12.08 18.93
N PRO A 73 7.22 -13.12 19.70
CA PRO A 73 8.12 -13.95 20.49
C PRO A 73 9.30 -14.45 19.66
N GLU A 74 10.46 -14.68 20.30
CA GLU A 74 11.70 -15.03 19.60
C GLU A 74 11.55 -16.29 18.73
N GLU A 75 10.81 -17.29 19.22
CA GLU A 75 10.51 -18.52 18.50
C GLU A 75 9.66 -18.33 17.24
N SER A 76 9.01 -17.16 17.12
CA SER A 76 8.08 -16.79 16.06
C SER A 76 8.66 -15.77 15.07
N ARG A 77 9.80 -15.14 15.37
CA ARG A 77 10.43 -14.14 14.49
C ARG A 77 10.85 -14.75 13.15
N GLY A 78 10.73 -13.98 12.08
CA GLY A 78 10.98 -14.39 10.70
C GLY A 78 9.93 -15.35 10.11
N SER A 79 8.89 -15.71 10.86
CA SER A 79 7.85 -16.66 10.41
C SER A 79 6.55 -15.97 9.99
N ALA A 80 6.42 -14.67 10.23
CA ALA A 80 5.21 -13.91 9.94
C ALA A 80 4.93 -13.85 8.43
N GLN A 81 3.74 -14.27 8.01
CA GLN A 81 3.27 -14.18 6.65
C GLN A 81 2.00 -13.34 6.59
N PHE A 82 2.03 -12.28 5.78
CA PHE A 82 0.89 -11.42 5.52
C PHE A 82 -0.29 -12.20 4.93
N ASP A 83 -1.51 -11.95 5.41
CA ASP A 83 -2.76 -12.45 4.82
C ASP A 83 -3.64 -11.29 4.30
N GLN A 84 -3.98 -10.34 5.17
CA GLN A 84 -4.88 -9.24 4.81
C GLN A 84 -4.67 -8.03 5.72
N PHE A 85 -4.77 -6.83 5.14
CA PHE A 85 -4.89 -5.58 5.85
C PHE A 85 -6.24 -4.92 5.53
N PHE A 86 -6.88 -4.33 6.52
CA PHE A 86 -8.05 -3.50 6.33
C PHE A 86 -8.21 -2.50 7.48
N VAL A 87 -8.97 -1.45 7.24
CA VAL A 87 -9.33 -0.45 8.24
C VAL A 87 -10.82 -0.53 8.50
N GLN A 88 -11.19 -0.49 9.78
CA GLN A 88 -12.58 -0.49 10.24
C GLN A 88 -12.82 0.64 11.23
N ASP A 89 -14.09 0.91 11.54
CA ASP A 89 -14.44 1.72 12.71
C ASP A 89 -14.12 0.96 14.00
N SER A 90 -13.59 1.67 15.00
CA SER A 90 -13.27 1.11 16.33
C SER A 90 -14.52 0.66 17.11
N GLY A 91 -15.71 1.09 16.69
CA GLY A 91 -16.98 0.79 17.36
C GLY A 91 -17.22 1.55 18.66
N ASP A 92 -16.29 2.43 19.07
CA ASP A 92 -16.39 3.26 20.30
C ASP A 92 -17.34 4.47 20.18
N GLY A 93 -17.92 4.69 18.99
CA GLY A 93 -18.82 5.80 18.71
C GLY A 93 -18.13 7.16 18.53
N ALA A 94 -16.80 7.25 18.66
CA ALA A 94 -16.03 8.48 18.51
C ALA A 94 -15.53 8.72 17.07
N GLY A 95 -15.95 7.87 16.11
CA GLY A 95 -15.51 7.95 14.71
C GLY A 95 -14.04 7.61 14.51
N GLN A 96 -13.42 6.93 15.48
CA GLN A 96 -12.04 6.47 15.40
C GLN A 96 -11.93 5.26 14.47
N LYS A 97 -10.80 5.15 13.78
CA LYS A 97 -10.50 4.05 12.86
C LYS A 97 -9.44 3.15 13.47
N GLU A 98 -9.55 1.86 13.21
CA GLU A 98 -8.56 0.85 13.58
C GLU A 98 -8.01 0.17 12.34
N ALA A 99 -6.69 -0.01 12.34
CA ALA A 99 -5.98 -0.85 11.40
C ALA A 99 -6.01 -2.28 11.92
N VAL A 100 -6.48 -3.19 11.08
CA VAL A 100 -6.48 -4.62 11.34
C VAL A 100 -5.57 -5.30 10.33
N LEU A 101 -4.59 -6.03 10.85
CA LEU A 101 -3.72 -6.91 10.08
C LEU A 101 -3.99 -8.35 10.48
N ARG A 102 -4.32 -9.18 9.50
CA ARG A 102 -4.37 -10.62 9.61
C ARG A 102 -3.10 -11.22 9.02
N PHE A 103 -2.50 -12.15 9.74
CA PHE A 103 -1.27 -12.81 9.33
C PHE A 103 -1.21 -14.21 9.92
N THR A 104 -0.30 -15.04 9.41
CA THR A 104 0.06 -16.31 10.05
C THR A 104 1.48 -16.25 10.57
N ALA A 105 1.78 -16.97 11.65
CA ALA A 105 3.13 -17.11 12.15
C ALA A 105 3.31 -18.49 12.80
N ARG A 106 4.55 -18.85 13.11
CA ARG A 106 4.85 -19.94 14.04
C ARG A 106 4.42 -19.54 15.44
N HIS A 107 3.77 -20.41 16.19
CA HIS A 107 3.47 -20.20 17.60
C HIS A 107 3.44 -21.55 18.32
N ASN A 108 4.11 -21.66 19.47
CA ASN A 108 4.19 -22.91 20.27
C ASN A 108 4.56 -24.16 19.43
N GLY A 109 5.52 -24.02 18.51
CA GLY A 109 5.99 -25.12 17.66
C GLY A 109 5.07 -25.51 16.50
N GLN A 110 3.95 -24.79 16.30
CA GLN A 110 3.06 -24.98 15.15
C GLN A 110 3.26 -23.85 14.14
N ASP A 111 3.45 -24.20 12.87
CA ASP A 111 3.53 -23.24 11.77
C ASP A 111 2.13 -22.85 11.26
N GLY A 112 2.03 -21.65 10.68
CA GLY A 112 0.80 -21.22 10.00
C GLY A 112 -0.36 -20.87 10.94
N VAL A 113 -0.09 -20.59 12.21
CA VAL A 113 -1.10 -20.21 13.21
C VAL A 113 -1.64 -18.84 12.85
N MET A 114 -2.97 -18.73 12.74
CA MET A 114 -3.66 -17.48 12.40
C MET A 114 -3.62 -16.49 13.56
N MET A 115 -3.21 -15.27 13.25
CA MET A 115 -3.07 -14.17 14.21
C MET A 115 -3.66 -12.88 13.65
N PHE A 116 -4.01 -11.97 14.56
CA PHE A 116 -4.50 -10.64 14.23
C PHE A 116 -3.69 -9.61 14.98
N ALA A 117 -3.39 -8.48 14.36
CA ALA A 117 -2.86 -7.28 15.00
C ALA A 117 -3.85 -6.13 14.78
N ILE A 118 -4.18 -5.39 15.83
CA ILE A 118 -5.13 -4.28 15.81
C ILE A 118 -4.51 -3.06 16.49
N GLY A 119 -4.58 -1.89 15.86
CA GLY A 119 -4.12 -0.63 16.43
C GLY A 119 -4.87 0.58 15.88
N PRO A 120 -4.71 1.76 16.51
CA PRO A 120 -5.33 2.99 16.02
C PRO A 120 -4.78 3.35 14.64
N PHE A 121 -5.64 3.91 13.80
CA PHE A 121 -5.31 4.27 12.43
C PHE A 121 -5.67 5.73 12.13
N ALA A 122 -4.68 6.50 11.67
CA ALA A 122 -4.90 7.81 11.10
C ALA A 122 -4.94 7.71 9.57
N SER A 123 -6.14 7.87 9.01
CA SER A 123 -6.37 7.86 7.55
C SER A 123 -5.52 8.90 6.82
N GLN A 124 -5.34 10.07 7.43
CA GLN A 124 -4.44 11.08 6.93
C GLN A 124 -2.99 10.60 7.09
N GLY A 125 -2.35 10.27 5.96
CA GLY A 125 -0.96 9.81 5.92
C GLY A 125 -0.77 8.32 6.23
N CYS A 126 -1.84 7.52 6.32
CA CYS A 126 -1.76 6.07 6.53
C CYS A 126 -0.89 5.66 7.72
N VAL A 127 -1.06 6.33 8.86
CA VAL A 127 -0.26 6.06 10.05
C VAL A 127 -0.97 5.01 10.91
N VAL A 128 -0.28 3.89 11.13
CA VAL A 128 -0.72 2.83 12.06
C VAL A 128 0.02 3.03 13.38
N GLY A 129 -0.71 3.34 14.45
CA GLY A 129 -0.14 3.50 15.78
C GLY A 129 0.27 2.16 16.43
N PRO A 130 0.50 2.14 17.75
CA PRO A 130 0.86 0.92 18.46
C PRO A 130 -0.24 -0.14 18.30
N MET A 131 0.13 -1.34 17.88
CA MET A 131 -0.82 -2.44 17.69
C MET A 131 -0.75 -3.43 18.86
N ARG A 132 -1.81 -4.20 19.03
CA ARG A 132 -1.83 -5.38 19.88
C ARG A 132 -2.09 -6.59 18.99
N ALA A 133 -1.34 -7.67 19.15
CA ALA A 133 -1.52 -8.90 18.38
C ALA A 133 -2.01 -10.05 19.24
N SER A 134 -2.86 -10.94 18.71
CA SER A 134 -3.26 -12.19 19.38
C SER A 134 -3.33 -13.37 18.43
N VAL A 135 -3.18 -14.56 19.00
CA VAL A 135 -3.57 -15.82 18.39
C VAL A 135 -5.10 -15.88 18.30
N GLY A 136 -5.63 -16.23 17.13
CA GLY A 136 -7.07 -16.18 16.90
C GLY A 136 -7.63 -14.76 17.04
N GLY A 137 -8.87 -14.54 16.62
CA GLY A 137 -9.55 -13.24 16.75
C GLY A 137 -9.89 -12.87 18.20
N ASP A 138 -9.12 -13.34 19.19
CA ASP A 138 -9.45 -13.20 20.60
C ASP A 138 -9.25 -11.76 21.12
N LEU A 139 -8.50 -10.91 20.40
CA LEU A 139 -8.51 -9.45 20.62
C LEU A 139 -9.90 -8.83 20.51
N PHE A 140 -10.81 -9.45 19.74
CA PHE A 140 -12.20 -9.02 19.62
C PHE A 140 -13.09 -9.55 20.75
N LYS A 141 -12.60 -10.48 21.59
CA LYS A 141 -13.41 -11.20 22.60
C LYS A 141 -12.95 -11.01 24.04
N ASP A 142 -11.65 -10.99 24.33
CA ASP A 142 -11.11 -10.70 25.66
C ASP A 142 -9.60 -10.37 25.57
N ALA A 143 -9.24 -9.13 25.90
CA ALA A 143 -7.86 -8.67 25.90
C ALA A 143 -7.10 -9.25 27.11
N GLY A 144 -6.15 -10.17 26.90
CA GLY A 144 -5.07 -10.32 27.89
C GLY A 144 -4.24 -11.59 27.90
N LYS A 145 -4.77 -12.76 27.51
CA LYS A 145 -4.05 -14.03 27.75
C LYS A 145 -2.97 -14.37 26.71
N HIS A 146 -3.16 -13.92 25.47
CA HIS A 146 -2.29 -14.22 24.33
C HIS A 146 -1.95 -12.98 23.51
N ALA A 147 -2.01 -11.80 24.15
CA ALA A 147 -1.81 -10.53 23.48
C ALA A 147 -0.35 -10.06 23.56
N PHE A 148 0.21 -9.63 22.43
CA PHE A 148 1.54 -9.04 22.33
C PHE A 148 1.42 -7.55 21.97
N ALA A 149 2.31 -6.71 22.49
CA ALA A 149 2.36 -5.28 22.12
C ALA A 149 3.31 -5.07 20.94
N ILE A 150 2.85 -4.33 19.93
CA ILE A 150 3.61 -3.95 18.73
C ILE A 150 3.81 -2.43 18.76
N PRO A 151 5.04 -1.93 18.96
CA PRO A 151 5.32 -0.51 18.99
C PRO A 151 5.15 0.15 17.60
#